data_AF-A0A2E6MU51-F1
#
_entry.id   AF-A0A2E6MU51-F1
#
_cell.length_a   1.000
_cell.length_b   1.000
_cell.length_c   1.000
_cell.angle_alpha   90.00
_cell.angle_beta   90.00
_cell.angle_gamma   90.00
#
_symmetry.space_group_name_H-M   'P 1'
#
loop_
_entity.id
_entity.type
_entity.pdbx_description
1 polymer ?
#
loop_
_entity_poly.entity_id
_entity_poly.type
_entity_poly.pdbx_seq_one_letter_code
_entity_poly.pdbx_strand_id
1 'polypeptide(L)'
;MNPRNRYHQRRGLTLVELMVASTLGLMLVIGVLEAFRQITGSVTKGRATVQISGQLRNITNIMRADFQGITVQAIPNTAAGAGMGYFEIVEGIDNDFVNTSFGLDNLTGDTDDVLMFTSRRLTNPFAGRIEGRLLGSTRNFEIINAPNAEVIYWLEPRNTENLRDRLDNNADGTIDEALEGQMGLLQHNGMPLATLRRRALLIRPDLNGPQGVLLQPNGTPYPANAAAVFLNKNDISIRINSNGTISANSLADLTLRQNRVAHIPAGVVNNSVDANFPYPFSHARLPFQSGIAMGEDVIMDQVLGFDIRVFDPQARALTAPSGDVALTPGDPGYETALIAVTRPVGLGAYVDLGYAYPYTLTNNAPAFVQQCQELSTFSWLPDPRSQLRAATLPPLMASATPQYFQYGNYRTYDTWTIEYERDGLNQNPAVNALIDEGLNGLDDNATGGVDDIQEAETAPPYPHPLRGFQVIVRAFQNTQQQMRQFTVSHDFTPE
;
A
#
# COMPACT_ATOMS: atom_id res chain seq x y z
N MET A 1 69.56 9.95 -73.00
CA MET A 1 69.55 10.77 -71.76
C MET A 1 68.10 10.91 -71.28
N ASN A 2 67.90 10.80 -69.96
CA ASN A 2 66.73 11.07 -69.09
C ASN A 2 65.67 12.09 -69.56
N PRO A 3 64.47 12.17 -68.92
CA PRO A 3 63.61 11.13 -68.33
C PRO A 3 62.18 11.19 -68.92
N ARG A 4 61.39 10.11 -68.80
CA ARG A 4 59.96 10.09 -69.17
C ARG A 4 59.12 10.87 -68.15
N ASN A 5 58.83 12.14 -68.43
CA ASN A 5 57.76 12.88 -67.75
C ASN A 5 56.40 12.34 -68.23
N ARG A 6 55.83 11.38 -67.49
CA ARG A 6 54.41 11.04 -67.62
C ARG A 6 53.60 12.19 -66.99
N TYR A 7 53.16 13.13 -67.81
CA TYR A 7 52.10 14.05 -67.43
C TYR A 7 50.84 13.24 -67.17
N HIS A 8 50.49 13.07 -65.90
CA HIS A 8 49.15 12.64 -65.52
C HIS A 8 48.16 13.72 -65.97
N GLN A 9 47.46 13.47 -67.08
CA GLN A 9 46.29 14.25 -67.45
C GLN A 9 45.28 14.14 -66.30
N ARG A 10 45.08 15.23 -65.55
CA ARG A 10 44.00 15.34 -64.58
C ARG A 10 42.70 15.42 -65.38
N ARG A 11 41.95 14.32 -65.44
CA ARG A 11 40.57 14.31 -65.97
C ARG A 11 39.69 15.12 -65.02
N GLY A 12 38.96 16.11 -65.54
CA GLY A 12 37.92 16.82 -64.79
C GLY A 12 36.70 15.91 -64.59
N LEU A 13 36.08 15.99 -63.42
CA LEU A 13 34.87 15.23 -63.11
C LEU A 13 33.67 15.78 -63.88
N THR A 14 32.85 14.90 -64.45
CA THR A 14 31.59 15.28 -65.09
C THR A 14 30.52 15.64 -64.03
N LEU A 15 29.55 16.48 -64.41
CA LEU A 15 28.41 16.83 -63.52
C LEU A 15 27.68 15.59 -62.99
N VAL A 16 27.55 14.55 -63.83
CA VAL A 16 26.94 13.27 -63.45
C VAL A 16 27.79 12.53 -62.41
N GLU A 17 29.12 12.49 -62.55
CA GLU A 17 30.01 11.89 -61.54
C GLU A 17 29.96 12.64 -60.21
N LEU A 18 29.87 13.98 -60.22
CA LEU A 18 29.70 14.78 -58.99
C LEU A 18 28.32 14.58 -58.34
N MET A 19 27.27 14.41 -59.14
CA MET A 19 25.92 14.09 -58.63
C MET A 19 25.85 12.66 -58.07
N VAL A 20 26.51 11.69 -58.70
CA VAL A 20 26.58 10.31 -58.20
C VAL A 20 27.46 10.24 -56.94
N ALA A 21 28.60 10.92 -56.92
CA ALA A 21 29.46 10.97 -55.75
C ALA A 21 28.80 11.65 -54.54
N SER A 22 28.06 12.74 -54.75
CA SER A 22 27.34 13.42 -53.67
C SER A 22 26.14 12.60 -53.16
N THR A 23 25.39 11.93 -54.03
CA THR A 23 24.30 11.04 -53.61
C THR A 23 24.82 9.81 -52.85
N LEU A 24 25.91 9.17 -53.30
CA LEU A 24 26.56 8.09 -52.56
C LEU A 24 27.12 8.56 -51.21
N GLY A 25 27.70 9.77 -51.17
CA GLY A 25 28.15 10.39 -49.92
C GLY A 25 27.00 10.62 -48.93
N LEU A 26 25.87 11.15 -49.40
CA LEU A 26 24.68 11.34 -48.59
C LEU A 26 24.08 10.01 -48.11
N MET A 27 24.01 9.00 -48.98
CA MET A 27 23.53 7.65 -48.60
C MET A 27 24.40 7.01 -47.52
N LEU A 28 25.72 7.17 -47.62
CA LEU A 28 26.65 6.66 -46.61
C LEU A 28 26.47 7.36 -45.27
N VAL A 29 26.33 8.69 -45.27
CA VAL A 29 26.08 9.46 -44.03
C VAL A 29 24.74 9.06 -43.40
N ILE A 30 23.68 8.87 -44.20
CA ILE A 30 22.38 8.40 -43.70
C ILE A 30 22.51 7.01 -43.05
N GLY A 31 23.22 6.08 -43.70
CA GLY A 31 23.44 4.73 -43.14
C GLY A 31 24.20 4.76 -41.81
N VAL A 32 25.21 5.63 -41.69
CA VAL A 32 25.96 5.83 -40.44
C VAL A 32 25.09 6.46 -39.35
N LEU A 33 24.26 7.45 -39.69
CA LEU A 33 23.33 8.09 -38.74
C LEU A 33 22.31 7.09 -38.18
N GLU A 34 21.74 6.22 -39.01
CA GLU A 34 20.82 5.18 -38.55
C GLU A 34 21.51 4.15 -37.64
N ALA A 35 22.74 3.72 -37.99
CA ALA A 35 23.52 2.85 -37.13
C ALA A 35 23.78 3.51 -35.75
N PHE A 36 24.16 4.79 -35.72
CA PHE A 36 24.34 5.52 -34.47
C PHE A 36 23.04 5.67 -33.68
N ARG A 37 21.91 5.93 -34.34
CA ARG A 37 20.60 6.03 -33.70
C ARG A 37 20.19 4.71 -33.07
N GLN A 38 20.40 3.59 -33.77
CA GLN A 38 20.12 2.25 -33.27
C GLN A 38 21.00 1.90 -32.06
N ILE A 39 22.31 2.17 -32.13
CA ILE A 39 23.24 1.92 -31.03
C ILE A 39 22.86 2.77 -29.82
N THR A 40 22.59 4.07 -30.03
CA THR A 40 22.22 4.99 -28.95
C THR A 40 20.91 4.56 -28.29
N GLY A 41 19.90 4.15 -29.08
CA GLY A 41 18.66 3.59 -28.56
C GLY A 41 18.87 2.34 -27.72
N SER A 42 19.72 1.41 -28.18
CA SER A 42 20.06 0.19 -27.45
C SER A 42 20.80 0.48 -26.14
N VAL A 43 21.76 1.40 -26.13
CA VAL A 43 22.50 1.80 -24.92
C VAL A 43 21.57 2.46 -23.91
N THR A 44 20.70 3.36 -24.35
CA THR A 44 19.70 4.00 -23.48
C THR A 44 18.77 2.96 -22.88
N LYS A 45 18.26 2.02 -23.69
CA LYS A 45 17.42 0.91 -23.21
C LYS A 45 18.15 0.03 -22.19
N GLY A 46 19.41 -0.32 -22.45
CA GLY A 46 20.23 -1.11 -21.53
C GLY A 46 20.41 -0.43 -20.17
N ARG A 47 20.72 0.88 -20.15
CA ARG A 47 20.85 1.66 -18.90
C ARG A 47 19.53 1.73 -18.13
N ALA A 48 18.45 2.00 -18.85
CA ALA A 48 17.08 2.05 -18.34
C ALA A 48 16.68 0.73 -17.62
N THR A 49 16.90 -0.42 -18.27
CA THR A 49 16.63 -1.73 -17.68
C THR A 49 17.48 -1.99 -16.42
N VAL A 50 18.76 -1.61 -16.44
CA VAL A 50 19.66 -1.79 -15.30
C VAL A 50 19.24 -0.91 -14.11
N GLN A 51 18.84 0.33 -14.36
CA GLN A 51 18.36 1.25 -13.32
C GLN A 51 17.13 0.69 -12.60
N ILE A 52 16.10 0.26 -13.33
CA ILE A 52 14.89 -0.32 -12.72
C ILE A 52 15.24 -1.58 -11.94
N SER A 53 16.06 -2.47 -12.52
CA SER A 53 16.48 -3.69 -11.83
C SER A 53 17.22 -3.39 -10.52
N GLY A 54 18.02 -2.32 -10.49
CA GLY A 54 18.68 -1.82 -9.29
C GLY A 54 17.70 -1.29 -8.24
N GLN A 55 16.72 -0.48 -8.66
CA GLN A 55 15.67 0.04 -7.79
C GLN A 55 14.81 -1.08 -7.20
N LEU A 56 14.32 -2.01 -8.01
CA LEU A 56 13.51 -3.15 -7.56
C LEU A 56 14.27 -4.02 -6.56
N ARG A 57 15.57 -4.26 -6.79
CA ARG A 57 16.42 -5.00 -5.85
C ARG A 57 16.55 -4.25 -4.52
N ASN A 58 16.71 -2.93 -4.55
CA ASN A 58 16.78 -2.12 -3.34
C ASN A 58 15.47 -2.20 -2.53
N ILE A 59 14.33 -2.03 -3.20
CA ILE A 59 13.00 -2.12 -2.56
C ILE A 59 12.77 -3.51 -1.99
N THR A 60 13.10 -4.56 -2.75
CA THR A 60 13.02 -5.94 -2.28
C THR A 60 13.82 -6.15 -0.99
N ASN A 61 15.04 -5.61 -0.92
CA ASN A 61 15.88 -5.72 0.27
C ASN A 61 15.30 -4.94 1.46
N ILE A 62 14.74 -3.75 1.23
CA ILE A 62 14.08 -2.94 2.26
C ILE A 62 12.85 -3.66 2.80
N MET A 63 11.97 -4.13 1.92
CA MET A 63 10.76 -4.87 2.29
C MET A 63 11.11 -6.14 3.06
N ARG A 64 12.07 -6.95 2.59
CA ARG A 64 12.53 -8.14 3.32
C ARG A 64 13.06 -7.79 4.72
N ALA A 65 13.84 -6.72 4.84
CA ALA A 65 14.37 -6.27 6.13
C ALA A 65 13.28 -5.74 7.08
N ASP A 66 12.19 -5.16 6.55
CA ASP A 66 11.03 -4.78 7.37
C ASP A 66 10.21 -5.99 7.79
N PHE A 67 9.93 -6.91 6.86
CA PHE A 67 9.08 -8.09 7.09
C PHE A 67 9.73 -9.06 8.07
N GLN A 68 11.05 -9.29 7.94
CA GLN A 68 11.81 -10.08 8.93
C GLN A 68 11.77 -9.48 10.33
N GLY A 69 11.49 -8.18 10.45
CA GLY A 69 11.40 -7.47 11.70
C GLY A 69 9.98 -7.36 12.27
N ILE A 70 8.93 -7.89 11.61
CA ILE A 70 7.56 -7.77 12.11
C ILE A 70 7.50 -8.27 13.57
N THR A 71 6.95 -7.42 14.45
CA THR A 71 7.05 -7.65 15.90
C THR A 71 5.98 -8.56 16.46
N VAL A 72 4.84 -8.69 15.79
CA VAL A 72 3.67 -9.47 16.24
C VAL A 72 3.55 -10.77 15.45
N GLN A 73 3.14 -11.85 16.10
CA GLN A 73 2.66 -13.04 15.40
C GLN A 73 1.24 -12.72 14.95
N ALA A 74 0.95 -12.78 13.64
CA ALA A 74 -0.33 -12.38 13.06
C ALA A 74 -1.48 -13.31 13.48
N ILE A 75 -1.86 -13.19 14.75
CA ILE A 75 -2.87 -13.96 15.47
C ILE A 75 -3.85 -12.92 16.01
N PRO A 76 -5.16 -13.05 15.73
CA PRO A 76 -6.16 -12.12 16.23
C PRO A 76 -6.27 -12.06 17.77
N ASN A 77 -6.84 -10.97 18.28
CA ASN A 77 -7.11 -10.71 19.71
C ASN A 77 -5.83 -10.65 20.57
N THR A 78 -4.83 -9.91 20.09
CA THR A 78 -3.62 -9.66 20.87
C THR A 78 -3.90 -8.78 22.08
N ALA A 79 -3.29 -9.06 23.24
CA ALA A 79 -3.41 -8.21 24.42
C ALA A 79 -2.41 -7.03 24.35
N ALA A 80 -2.81 -5.83 24.76
CA ALA A 80 -1.91 -4.67 24.81
C ALA A 80 -0.74 -4.89 25.76
N GLY A 81 -0.98 -5.59 26.86
CA GLY A 81 0.06 -5.96 27.82
C GLY A 81 1.20 -6.80 27.23
N ALA A 82 0.99 -7.47 26.09
CA ALA A 82 2.05 -8.21 25.41
C ALA A 82 3.07 -7.29 24.72
N GLY A 83 2.70 -6.03 24.42
CA GLY A 83 3.60 -5.04 23.84
C GLY A 83 4.18 -5.46 22.49
N MET A 84 3.41 -6.20 21.68
CA MET A 84 3.87 -6.78 20.42
C MET A 84 3.64 -5.85 19.21
N GLY A 85 2.88 -4.76 19.36
CA GLY A 85 2.48 -3.88 18.26
C GLY A 85 1.35 -4.50 17.43
N TYR A 86 1.37 -4.32 16.11
CA TYR A 86 0.28 -4.76 15.23
C TYR A 86 0.75 -5.19 13.84
N PHE A 87 -0.14 -5.87 13.14
CA PHE A 87 -0.05 -6.15 11.71
C PHE A 87 -1.43 -5.97 11.09
N GLU A 88 -1.50 -5.22 10.00
CA GLU A 88 -2.73 -4.85 9.33
C GLU A 88 -2.53 -4.82 7.81
N ILE A 89 -3.47 -5.42 7.09
CA ILE A 89 -3.60 -5.35 5.63
C ILE A 89 -4.96 -4.72 5.34
N VAL A 90 -4.97 -3.69 4.52
CA VAL A 90 -6.18 -3.04 4.07
C VAL A 90 -6.29 -3.27 2.57
N GLU A 91 -7.26 -4.09 2.19
CA GLU A 91 -7.68 -4.29 0.80
C GLU A 91 -8.81 -3.31 0.46
N GLY A 92 -8.72 -2.67 -0.70
CA GLY A 92 -9.75 -1.78 -1.20
C GLY A 92 -10.79 -2.47 -2.11
N ILE A 93 -11.40 -1.69 -3.00
CA ILE A 93 -12.46 -2.13 -3.90
C ILE A 93 -11.89 -2.68 -5.19
N ASP A 94 -10.79 -2.06 -5.65
CA ASP A 94 -10.04 -2.59 -6.76
C ASP A 94 -9.59 -4.00 -6.37
N ASN A 95 -9.67 -4.88 -7.36
CA ASN A 95 -9.15 -6.22 -7.28
C ASN A 95 -8.49 -6.49 -8.64
N ASP A 96 -7.89 -7.66 -8.82
CA ASP A 96 -7.35 -8.09 -10.12
C ASP A 96 -8.37 -8.04 -11.30
N PHE A 97 -9.65 -7.70 -11.06
CA PHE A 97 -10.73 -7.53 -12.02
C PHE A 97 -11.28 -6.10 -12.06
N VAL A 98 -10.46 -5.12 -12.43
CA VAL A 98 -10.98 -3.77 -12.71
C VAL A 98 -11.77 -3.79 -14.02
N ASN A 99 -13.09 -3.60 -13.94
CA ASN A 99 -13.96 -3.45 -15.10
C ASN A 99 -13.87 -2.02 -15.64
N THR A 100 -13.03 -1.81 -16.65
CA THR A 100 -12.91 -0.52 -17.32
C THR A 100 -13.91 -0.40 -18.47
N SER A 101 -14.21 0.82 -18.91
CA SER A 101 -15.04 1.09 -20.10
C SER A 101 -14.53 0.43 -21.40
N PHE A 102 -13.32 -0.14 -21.40
CA PHE A 102 -12.67 -0.80 -22.55
C PHE A 102 -12.47 -2.32 -22.35
N GLY A 103 -12.93 -2.90 -21.23
CA GLY A 103 -12.81 -4.32 -20.91
C GLY A 103 -12.24 -4.58 -19.51
N LEU A 104 -12.03 -5.87 -19.19
CA LEU A 104 -11.37 -6.31 -17.95
C LEU A 104 -9.87 -6.00 -18.03
N ASP A 105 -9.37 -5.17 -17.11
CA ASP A 105 -7.93 -4.91 -16.96
C ASP A 105 -7.35 -5.80 -15.86
N ASN A 106 -6.51 -6.75 -16.26
CA ASN A 106 -5.70 -7.59 -15.37
C ASN A 106 -4.19 -7.24 -15.50
N LEU A 107 -3.85 -6.29 -16.38
CA LEU A 107 -2.46 -5.94 -16.68
C LEU A 107 -1.92 -4.95 -15.64
N THR A 108 -2.73 -4.01 -15.20
CA THR A 108 -2.34 -2.95 -14.23
C THR A 108 -2.03 -3.50 -12.84
N GLY A 109 -2.70 -4.59 -12.44
CA GLY A 109 -2.65 -5.10 -11.06
C GLY A 109 -3.41 -4.20 -10.10
N ASP A 110 -3.44 -4.59 -8.84
CA ASP A 110 -4.12 -3.85 -7.79
C ASP A 110 -3.42 -2.51 -7.46
N THR A 111 -4.20 -1.50 -7.07
CA THR A 111 -3.71 -0.15 -6.79
C THR A 111 -4.13 0.43 -5.45
N ASP A 112 -4.99 -0.24 -4.67
CA ASP A 112 -5.57 0.34 -3.46
C ASP A 112 -5.21 -0.39 -2.15
N ASP A 113 -4.29 -1.35 -2.23
CA ASP A 113 -3.76 -2.05 -1.06
C ASP A 113 -2.86 -1.19 -0.17
N VAL A 114 -2.99 -1.40 1.14
CA VAL A 114 -2.14 -0.79 2.16
C VAL A 114 -1.64 -1.85 3.14
N LEU A 115 -0.34 -1.81 3.43
CA LEU A 115 0.31 -2.66 4.41
C LEU A 115 0.82 -1.83 5.58
N MET A 116 0.40 -2.16 6.80
CA MET A 116 0.78 -1.43 8.02
C MET A 116 1.19 -2.41 9.10
N PHE A 117 2.34 -2.18 9.74
CA PHE A 117 2.82 -3.06 10.80
C PHE A 117 3.91 -2.41 11.64
N THR A 118 4.16 -2.97 12.81
CA THR A 118 5.33 -2.63 13.63
C THR A 118 6.49 -3.55 13.32
N SER A 119 7.68 -2.98 13.14
CA SER A 119 8.91 -3.70 12.80
C SER A 119 10.06 -3.35 13.74
N ARG A 120 10.94 -4.32 13.98
CA ARG A 120 12.11 -4.22 14.85
C ARG A 120 13.39 -4.61 14.11
N ARG A 121 14.39 -3.73 14.17
CA ARG A 121 15.74 -3.95 13.62
C ARG A 121 16.79 -3.71 14.68
N LEU A 122 17.57 -4.75 15.01
CA LEU A 122 18.63 -4.68 16.03
C LEU A 122 19.97 -4.20 15.48
N THR A 123 20.39 -4.72 14.32
CA THR A 123 21.72 -4.41 13.74
C THR A 123 21.72 -3.07 12.99
N ASN A 124 20.66 -2.79 12.24
CA ASN A 124 20.50 -1.58 11.44
C ASN A 124 19.19 -0.88 11.85
N PRO A 125 19.19 -0.10 12.96
CA PRO A 125 17.99 0.53 13.47
C PRO A 125 17.40 1.51 12.44
N PHE A 126 16.11 1.79 12.60
CA PHE A 126 15.44 2.81 11.81
C PHE A 126 16.00 4.19 12.18
N ALA A 127 16.14 5.06 11.18
CA ALA A 127 16.54 6.44 11.34
C ALA A 127 15.41 7.34 10.87
N GLY A 128 15.20 8.45 11.57
CA GLY A 128 14.13 9.40 11.28
C GLY A 128 14.48 10.80 11.76
N ARG A 129 13.81 11.79 11.20
CA ARG A 129 13.96 13.21 11.55
C ARG A 129 13.13 13.55 12.78
N ILE A 130 13.65 14.44 13.62
CA ILE A 130 12.91 15.13 14.65
C ILE A 130 13.31 16.62 14.67
N GLU A 131 12.37 17.53 14.97
CA GLU A 131 12.68 18.95 15.14
C GLU A 131 13.75 19.12 16.23
N GLY A 132 14.86 19.80 15.92
CA GLY A 132 16.00 19.85 16.84
C GLY A 132 15.66 20.52 18.17
N ARG A 133 14.74 21.48 18.15
CA ARG A 133 14.19 22.15 19.35
C ARG A 133 13.54 21.20 20.37
N LEU A 134 13.03 20.04 19.94
CA LEU A 134 12.47 19.01 20.83
C LEU A 134 13.56 18.33 21.67
N LEU A 135 14.79 18.32 21.17
CA LEU A 135 15.96 17.75 21.84
C LEU A 135 16.85 18.83 22.49
N GLY A 136 16.38 20.09 22.54
CA GLY A 136 17.19 21.22 22.98
C GLY A 136 18.34 21.58 22.01
N SER A 137 18.32 21.09 20.77
CA SER A 137 19.30 21.43 19.74
C SER A 137 18.98 22.77 19.07
N THR A 138 20.02 23.47 18.65
CA THR A 138 19.93 24.70 17.84
C THR A 138 19.73 24.41 16.35
N ARG A 139 19.79 23.15 15.92
CA ARG A 139 19.52 22.75 14.53
C ARG A 139 18.02 22.73 14.25
N ASN A 140 17.65 22.98 12.99
CA ASN A 140 16.25 22.87 12.55
C ASN A 140 15.71 21.45 12.77
N PHE A 141 16.54 20.45 12.51
CA PHE A 141 16.24 19.05 12.77
C PHE A 141 17.48 18.28 13.23
N GLU A 142 17.23 17.16 13.89
CA GLU A 142 18.22 16.13 14.19
C GLU A 142 17.76 14.79 13.60
N ILE A 143 18.73 13.91 13.35
CA ILE A 143 18.44 12.52 13.00
C ILE A 143 18.58 11.69 14.27
N ILE A 144 17.53 10.94 14.58
CA ILE A 144 17.49 10.00 15.69
C ILE A 144 17.26 8.60 15.17
N ASN A 145 17.65 7.62 15.96
CA ASN A 145 17.46 6.21 15.64
C ASN A 145 16.52 5.55 16.65
N ALA A 146 15.81 4.52 16.20
CA ALA A 146 15.06 3.62 17.06
C ALA A 146 15.12 2.18 16.51
N PRO A 147 15.24 1.16 17.38
CA PRO A 147 15.16 -0.22 16.92
C PRO A 147 13.76 -0.58 16.43
N ASN A 148 12.72 0.04 16.98
CA ASN A 148 11.33 -0.23 16.65
C ASN A 148 10.73 0.94 15.84
N ALA A 149 9.98 0.62 14.80
CA ALA A 149 9.24 1.60 14.02
C ALA A 149 7.87 1.04 13.61
N GLU A 150 6.91 1.95 13.46
CA GLU A 150 5.64 1.72 12.77
C GLU A 150 5.87 1.99 11.28
N VAL A 151 5.63 0.99 10.44
CA VAL A 151 5.92 1.02 9.00
C VAL A 151 4.61 0.93 8.23
N ILE A 152 4.48 1.78 7.22
CA ILE A 152 3.35 1.79 6.29
C ILE A 152 3.85 1.79 4.85
N TYR A 153 3.23 0.97 4.01
CA TYR A 153 3.37 0.97 2.55
C TYR A 153 2.01 1.21 1.92
N TRP A 154 1.97 2.09 0.92
CA TRP A 154 0.76 2.37 0.16
C TRP A 154 1.15 2.88 -1.23
N LEU A 155 0.23 2.70 -2.16
CA LEU A 155 0.34 3.30 -3.47
C LEU A 155 -0.38 4.66 -3.46
N GLU A 156 0.21 5.67 -4.09
CA GLU A 156 -0.46 6.96 -4.31
C GLU A 156 -0.45 7.25 -5.82
N PRO A 157 -1.58 7.66 -6.43
CA PRO A 157 -1.62 8.11 -7.82
C PRO A 157 -0.50 9.12 -8.04
N ARG A 158 0.16 9.06 -9.21
CA ARG A 158 1.38 9.83 -9.45
C ARG A 158 1.13 11.30 -9.18
N ASN A 159 1.73 11.78 -8.09
CA ASN A 159 1.87 13.19 -7.80
C ASN A 159 2.97 13.70 -8.73
N THR A 160 2.58 14.31 -9.84
CA THR A 160 3.50 14.78 -10.87
C THR A 160 4.35 15.93 -10.33
N GLU A 161 5.46 15.54 -9.71
CA GLU A 161 6.72 16.27 -9.70
C GLU A 161 6.56 17.81 -9.65
N ASN A 162 6.13 18.31 -8.50
CA ASN A 162 6.32 19.69 -8.03
C ASN A 162 5.47 20.80 -8.63
N LEU A 163 4.20 20.61 -9.01
CA LEU A 163 3.41 21.73 -9.53
C LEU A 163 4.16 22.42 -10.68
N ARG A 164 4.91 21.66 -11.50
CA ARG A 164 5.81 22.18 -12.54
C ARG A 164 5.84 21.28 -13.78
N ASP A 165 4.88 20.37 -13.89
CA ASP A 165 4.74 19.51 -15.06
C ASP A 165 4.08 20.27 -16.24
N ARG A 166 3.59 21.50 -16.00
CA ARG A 166 2.86 22.36 -16.92
C ARG A 166 1.58 21.73 -17.47
N LEU A 167 1.00 20.80 -16.71
CA LEU A 167 -0.29 20.22 -17.02
C LEU A 167 -1.37 20.93 -16.22
N ASP A 168 -2.53 21.08 -16.85
CA ASP A 168 -3.77 21.55 -16.23
C ASP A 168 -4.61 20.29 -15.95
N ASN A 169 -4.44 19.73 -14.76
CA ASN A 169 -4.96 18.41 -14.38
C ASN A 169 -6.45 18.46 -14.02
N ASN A 170 -6.98 19.64 -13.65
CA ASN A 170 -8.38 19.85 -13.29
C ASN A 170 -9.18 20.60 -14.39
N ALA A 171 -8.52 20.98 -15.48
CA ALA A 171 -9.06 21.71 -16.63
C ALA A 171 -9.64 23.10 -16.27
N ASP A 172 -9.14 23.73 -15.20
CA ASP A 172 -9.61 25.04 -14.75
C ASP A 172 -8.88 26.22 -15.41
N GLY A 173 -7.89 25.91 -16.26
CA GLY A 173 -7.09 26.88 -17.01
C GLY A 173 -5.86 27.38 -16.26
N THR A 174 -5.61 26.90 -15.04
CA THR A 174 -4.38 27.16 -14.30
C THR A 174 -3.52 25.92 -14.30
N ILE A 175 -2.28 26.06 -14.77
CA ILE A 175 -1.29 24.99 -14.67
C ILE A 175 -0.59 25.12 -13.33
N ASP A 176 -0.07 23.99 -12.85
CA ASP A 176 0.95 23.99 -11.82
C ASP A 176 0.47 24.58 -10.47
N GLU A 177 -0.80 24.37 -10.09
CA GLU A 177 -1.37 24.90 -8.84
C GLU A 177 -1.41 23.87 -7.69
N ALA A 178 -1.32 24.34 -6.44
CA ALA A 178 -1.21 23.47 -5.26
C ALA A 178 -2.33 22.43 -5.11
N LEU A 179 -3.51 22.69 -5.69
CA LEU A 179 -4.65 21.78 -5.74
C LEU A 179 -4.47 20.63 -6.77
N GLU A 180 -3.62 20.82 -7.79
CA GLU A 180 -3.28 19.81 -8.80
C GLU A 180 -2.17 18.87 -8.35
N GLY A 181 -1.31 19.32 -7.42
CA GLY A 181 -0.19 18.58 -6.85
C GLY A 181 -0.58 17.41 -5.94
N GLN A 182 -1.79 16.90 -6.04
CA GLN A 182 -2.23 15.68 -5.35
C GLN A 182 -2.87 14.67 -6.31
N MET A 183 -3.18 15.03 -7.55
CA MET A 183 -4.26 14.36 -8.27
C MET A 183 -4.13 14.49 -9.80
N GLY A 184 -3.19 13.76 -10.40
CA GLY A 184 -3.09 13.64 -11.86
C GLY A 184 -3.14 12.18 -12.29
N LEU A 185 -4.21 11.77 -12.99
CA LEU A 185 -4.26 10.49 -13.70
C LEU A 185 -3.31 10.57 -14.92
N LEU A 186 -2.01 10.36 -14.71
CA LEU A 186 -1.13 10.09 -15.84
C LEU A 186 -1.40 8.70 -16.36
N GLN A 187 -2.17 8.66 -17.45
CA GLN A 187 -2.46 7.45 -18.18
C GLN A 187 -1.35 7.15 -19.18
N HIS A 188 -0.69 6.00 -19.07
CA HIS A 188 0.01 5.40 -20.21
C HIS A 188 -0.94 4.40 -20.87
N ASN A 189 -1.39 4.70 -22.11
CA ASN A 189 -2.37 3.88 -22.82
C ASN A 189 -3.67 3.60 -22.02
N GLY A 190 -4.10 4.54 -21.16
CA GLY A 190 -5.29 4.38 -20.30
C GLY A 190 -5.00 3.84 -18.90
N MET A 191 -3.78 3.38 -18.60
CA MET A 191 -3.40 2.83 -17.29
C MET A 191 -2.75 3.89 -16.40
N PRO A 192 -3.20 4.09 -15.15
CA PRO A 192 -2.59 5.06 -14.26
C PRO A 192 -1.19 4.63 -13.81
N LEU A 193 -0.27 5.58 -13.76
CA LEU A 193 0.99 5.42 -13.04
C LEU A 193 0.85 6.00 -11.64
N ALA A 194 1.54 5.36 -10.70
CA ALA A 194 1.54 5.71 -9.29
C ALA A 194 2.94 5.73 -8.69
N THR A 195 3.02 6.31 -7.51
CA THR A 195 4.21 6.37 -6.69
C THR A 195 4.02 5.45 -5.49
N LEU A 196 4.86 4.42 -5.39
CA LEU A 196 4.90 3.55 -4.23
C LEU A 196 5.62 4.28 -3.10
N ARG A 197 4.94 4.37 -1.95
CA ARG A 197 5.42 5.07 -0.77
C ARG A 197 5.65 4.11 0.39
N ARG A 198 6.60 4.49 1.24
CA ARG A 198 6.96 3.80 2.47
C ARG A 198 7.37 4.83 3.52
N ARG A 199 6.72 4.82 4.68
CA ARG A 199 7.15 5.62 5.85
C ARG A 199 7.45 4.71 7.02
N ALA A 200 8.48 5.06 7.80
CA ALA A 200 8.81 4.42 9.07
C ALA A 200 8.81 5.49 10.17
N LEU A 201 7.82 5.41 11.07
CA LEU A 201 7.70 6.29 12.22
C LEU A 201 8.35 5.63 13.43
N LEU A 202 9.32 6.30 14.03
CA LEU A 202 10.07 5.75 15.16
C LEU A 202 9.18 5.62 16.40
N ILE A 203 9.26 4.46 17.05
CA ILE A 203 8.54 4.19 18.31
C ILE A 203 9.47 4.58 19.46
N ARG A 204 9.23 5.76 20.03
CA ARG A 204 10.10 6.42 21.02
C ARG A 204 9.30 6.96 22.22
N PRO A 205 8.71 6.09 23.04
CA PRO A 205 7.92 6.52 24.20
C PRO A 205 8.76 7.26 25.25
N ASP A 206 10.08 7.12 25.20
CA ASP A 206 11.05 7.84 26.04
C ASP A 206 11.13 9.35 25.75
N LEU A 207 10.58 9.82 24.62
CA LEU A 207 10.46 11.25 24.31
C LEU A 207 9.30 11.92 25.05
N ASN A 208 8.40 11.15 25.65
CA ASN A 208 7.35 11.70 26.48
C ASN A 208 7.96 12.31 27.76
N GLY A 209 7.54 13.53 28.10
CA GLY A 209 7.96 14.20 29.32
C GLY A 209 7.39 13.51 30.58
N PRO A 210 7.68 14.06 31.78
CA PRO A 210 7.23 13.48 33.05
C PRO A 210 5.70 13.32 33.18
N GLN A 211 4.93 14.07 32.39
CA GLN A 211 3.47 14.00 32.32
C GLN A 211 2.97 12.86 31.41
N GLY A 212 3.86 12.08 30.80
CA GLY A 212 3.52 11.02 29.84
C GLY A 212 3.13 11.55 28.46
N VAL A 213 3.41 12.82 28.15
CA VAL A 213 3.03 13.49 26.89
C VAL A 213 4.21 14.18 26.23
N LEU A 214 4.12 14.41 24.92
CA LEU A 214 5.13 15.20 24.21
C LEU A 214 5.02 16.67 24.60
N LEU A 215 6.17 17.28 24.92
CA LEU A 215 6.27 18.67 25.34
C LEU A 215 6.87 19.54 24.24
N GLN A 216 6.26 20.69 24.02
CA GLN A 216 6.80 21.77 23.20
C GLN A 216 8.03 22.39 23.89
N PRO A 217 8.88 23.12 23.15
CA PRO A 217 10.06 23.78 23.73
C PRO A 217 9.76 24.78 24.85
N ASN A 218 8.53 25.32 24.91
CA ASN A 218 8.08 26.21 25.99
C ASN A 218 7.60 25.45 27.25
N GLY A 219 7.72 24.11 27.28
CA GLY A 219 7.30 23.26 28.38
C GLY A 219 5.81 22.90 28.42
N THR A 220 5.02 23.35 27.44
CA THR A 220 3.59 23.02 27.35
C THR A 220 3.35 21.74 26.53
N PRO A 221 2.33 20.92 26.83
CA PRO A 221 1.99 19.76 26.01
C PRO A 221 1.66 20.13 24.56
N TYR A 222 2.00 19.28 23.61
CA TYR A 222 1.49 19.41 22.25
C TYR A 222 -0.02 19.12 22.21
N PRO A 223 -0.84 20.00 21.61
CA PRO A 223 -2.28 19.79 21.48
C PRO A 223 -2.61 18.78 20.37
N ALA A 224 -3.74 18.09 20.49
CA ALA A 224 -4.22 17.09 19.55
C ALA A 224 -4.34 17.61 18.10
N ASN A 225 -4.80 18.85 17.93
CA ASN A 225 -4.94 19.49 16.62
C ASN A 225 -3.60 19.75 15.90
N ALA A 226 -2.47 19.62 16.59
CA ALA A 226 -1.14 19.73 16.00
C ALA A 226 -0.61 18.38 15.46
N ALA A 227 -1.32 17.26 15.64
CA ALA A 227 -0.86 15.92 15.28
C ALA A 227 -0.38 15.82 13.81
N ALA A 228 -1.18 16.31 12.86
CA ALA A 228 -0.83 16.26 11.44
C ALA A 228 0.43 17.08 11.12
N VAL A 229 0.55 18.29 11.68
CA VAL A 229 1.75 19.13 11.50
C VAL A 229 2.96 18.52 12.19
N PHE A 230 2.76 17.88 13.33
CA PHE A 230 3.82 17.21 14.08
C PHE A 230 4.40 16.05 13.28
N LEU A 231 3.55 15.15 12.78
CA LEU A 231 3.95 14.02 11.94
C LEU A 231 4.62 14.48 10.65
N ASN A 232 4.17 15.58 10.05
CA ASN A 232 4.85 16.14 8.88
C ASN A 232 6.31 16.55 9.13
N LYS A 233 6.61 17.02 10.34
CA LYS A 233 7.95 17.49 10.69
C LYS A 233 8.83 16.43 11.34
N ASN A 234 8.21 15.42 11.95
CA ASN A 234 8.86 14.43 12.81
C ASN A 234 8.46 13.01 12.41
N ASP A 235 9.45 12.13 12.31
CA ASP A 235 9.26 10.69 12.07
C ASP A 235 9.05 9.94 13.39
N ILE A 236 8.08 10.35 14.19
CA ILE A 236 7.74 9.73 15.47
C ILE A 236 6.31 9.21 15.42
N SER A 237 6.09 7.97 15.83
CA SER A 237 4.74 7.41 15.96
C SER A 237 4.06 8.05 17.18
N ILE A 238 2.86 8.60 16.99
CA ILE A 238 2.12 9.33 18.02
C ILE A 238 0.67 8.88 18.11
N ARG A 239 0.07 9.11 19.28
CA ARG A 239 -1.38 9.03 19.50
C ARG A 239 -1.94 10.34 20.02
N ILE A 240 -3.26 10.47 19.93
CA ILE A 240 -4.04 11.50 20.61
C ILE A 240 -4.62 10.91 21.90
N ASN A 241 -4.36 11.57 23.02
CA ASN A 241 -4.92 11.20 24.32
C ASN A 241 -6.31 11.81 24.51
N SER A 242 -7.11 11.20 25.40
CA SER A 242 -8.43 11.71 25.79
C SER A 242 -8.41 13.13 26.36
N ASN A 243 -7.29 13.56 26.95
CA ASN A 243 -7.10 14.92 27.46
C ASN A 243 -6.78 15.98 26.38
N GLY A 244 -6.83 15.62 25.09
CA GLY A 244 -6.59 16.54 23.98
C GLY A 244 -5.11 16.87 23.73
N THR A 245 -4.19 16.03 24.20
CA THR A 245 -2.74 16.14 23.95
C THR A 245 -2.23 15.00 23.07
N ILE A 246 -1.00 15.10 22.57
CA ILE A 246 -0.33 14.00 21.86
C ILE A 246 0.77 13.35 22.70
N SER A 247 1.03 12.07 22.44
CA SER A 247 2.12 11.31 23.07
C SER A 247 2.80 10.42 22.05
N ALA A 248 4.10 10.20 22.22
CA ALA A 248 4.82 9.20 21.44
C ALA A 248 4.37 7.80 21.86
N ASN A 249 4.10 6.96 20.88
CA ASN A 249 3.61 5.61 21.10
C ASN A 249 4.69 4.67 21.63
N SER A 250 4.24 3.69 22.42
CA SER A 250 4.93 2.42 22.66
C SER A 250 4.34 1.31 21.79
N LEU A 251 4.96 0.13 21.78
CA LEU A 251 4.40 -1.03 21.09
C LEU A 251 3.07 -1.50 21.71
N ALA A 252 2.89 -1.31 23.02
CA ALA A 252 1.63 -1.63 23.68
C ALA A 252 0.50 -0.68 23.26
N ASP A 253 0.82 0.61 23.07
CA ASP A 253 -0.18 1.58 22.61
C ASP A 253 -0.66 1.28 21.19
N LEU A 254 0.24 0.77 20.33
CA LEU A 254 -0.06 0.49 18.92
C LEU A 254 -0.89 -0.77 18.68
N THR A 255 -1.18 -1.58 19.72
CA THR A 255 -2.15 -2.68 19.56
C THR A 255 -3.55 -2.14 19.28
N LEU A 256 -3.89 -0.99 19.87
CA LEU A 256 -5.11 -0.25 19.66
C LEU A 256 -5.07 0.50 18.32
N ARG A 257 -6.06 0.25 17.46
CA ARG A 257 -6.10 0.78 16.10
C ARG A 257 -6.11 2.31 16.05
N GLN A 258 -6.80 2.96 16.97
CA GLN A 258 -6.89 4.42 17.08
C GLN A 258 -5.54 5.14 17.29
N ASN A 259 -4.53 4.41 17.78
CA ASN A 259 -3.21 4.96 18.05
C ASN A 259 -2.26 4.83 16.85
N ARG A 260 -2.66 4.10 15.81
CA ARG A 260 -1.86 3.84 14.61
C ARG A 260 -1.92 5.01 13.63
N VAL A 261 -0.87 5.19 12.85
CA VAL A 261 -0.85 6.20 11.77
C VAL A 261 -2.05 5.99 10.83
N ALA A 262 -2.58 7.04 10.22
CA ALA A 262 -3.80 7.00 9.38
C ALA A 262 -5.13 6.63 10.08
N HIS A 263 -5.10 6.15 11.32
CA HIS A 263 -6.29 5.84 12.12
C HIS A 263 -6.59 6.88 13.21
N ILE A 264 -5.65 7.79 13.45
CA ILE A 264 -5.72 8.85 14.46
C ILE A 264 -7.04 9.65 14.33
N PRO A 265 -7.89 9.71 15.37
CA PRO A 265 -9.20 10.37 15.30
C PRO A 265 -9.07 11.90 15.21
N ALA A 266 -10.08 12.54 14.61
CA ALA A 266 -10.16 14.00 14.51
C ALA A 266 -10.77 14.69 15.76
N GLY A 267 -11.16 13.92 16.78
CA GLY A 267 -11.90 14.42 17.95
C GLY A 267 -11.72 13.58 19.23
N VAL A 268 -12.34 14.03 20.33
CA VAL A 268 -12.27 13.39 21.65
C VAL A 268 -13.29 12.26 21.74
N VAL A 269 -12.90 11.12 22.32
CA VAL A 269 -13.77 9.97 22.61
C VAL A 269 -14.76 10.34 23.72
N ASN A 270 -16.05 10.07 23.53
CA ASN A 270 -17.05 10.28 24.58
C ASN A 270 -16.92 9.17 25.64
N ASN A 271 -17.09 9.50 26.92
CA ASN A 271 -16.83 8.62 28.07
C ASN A 271 -17.67 7.32 28.16
N SER A 272 -18.58 7.01 27.23
CA SER A 272 -19.44 5.82 27.33
C SER A 272 -19.77 5.15 25.99
N VAL A 273 -19.48 5.79 24.86
CA VAL A 273 -19.69 5.24 23.52
C VAL A 273 -18.58 5.76 22.61
N ASP A 274 -17.94 4.87 21.87
CA ASP A 274 -16.92 5.26 20.91
C ASP A 274 -17.53 5.59 19.53
N ALA A 275 -17.74 6.89 19.29
CA ALA A 275 -18.29 7.36 18.01
C ALA A 275 -17.28 7.31 16.83
N ASN A 276 -15.99 7.05 17.09
CA ASN A 276 -14.96 6.97 16.05
C ASN A 276 -14.58 5.52 15.70
N PHE A 277 -15.02 4.55 16.51
CA PHE A 277 -14.88 3.13 16.22
C PHE A 277 -15.53 2.79 14.85
N PRO A 278 -14.93 1.92 14.02
CA PRO A 278 -13.73 1.09 14.25
C PRO A 278 -12.42 1.76 13.83
N TYR A 279 -12.34 3.09 13.77
CA TYR A 279 -11.17 3.83 13.30
C TYR A 279 -10.70 3.34 11.92
N PRO A 280 -11.52 3.49 10.86
CA PRO A 280 -11.12 3.07 9.52
C PRO A 280 -9.84 3.78 9.10
N PHE A 281 -9.04 3.11 8.27
CA PHE A 281 -7.93 3.74 7.56
C PHE A 281 -8.47 4.98 6.84
N SER A 282 -7.64 6.02 6.66
CA SER A 282 -7.99 7.15 5.80
C SER A 282 -6.74 7.79 5.24
N HIS A 283 -6.67 7.88 3.91
CA HIS A 283 -5.60 8.60 3.20
C HIS A 283 -5.56 10.09 3.58
N ALA A 284 -6.70 10.72 3.83
CA ALA A 284 -6.77 12.10 4.35
C ALA A 284 -6.07 12.29 5.71
N ARG A 285 -5.82 11.20 6.44
CA ARG A 285 -5.09 11.17 7.71
C ARG A 285 -3.62 10.79 7.55
N LEU A 286 -3.10 10.70 6.31
CA LEU A 286 -1.67 10.60 6.02
C LEU A 286 -1.09 12.01 5.86
N PRO A 287 -0.49 12.59 6.91
CA PRO A 287 -0.07 14.00 6.87
C PRO A 287 1.05 14.24 5.86
N PHE A 288 1.80 13.20 5.48
CA PHE A 288 3.02 13.25 4.67
C PHE A 288 2.79 13.60 3.19
N GLN A 289 1.54 13.56 2.75
CA GLN A 289 1.15 13.86 1.36
C GLN A 289 1.20 15.35 1.04
N SER A 290 1.43 16.22 2.02
CA SER A 290 1.54 17.67 1.83
C SER A 290 2.56 18.30 2.80
N GLY A 291 3.23 19.38 2.39
CA GLY A 291 4.12 20.16 3.25
C GLY A 291 5.63 19.97 3.02
N ILE A 292 6.43 20.14 4.09
CA ILE A 292 7.88 20.36 4.01
C ILE A 292 8.67 19.05 3.76
N ALA A 293 8.04 17.92 4.07
CA ALA A 293 8.63 16.59 4.05
C ALA A 293 8.09 15.70 2.91
N MET A 294 7.40 16.30 1.95
CA MET A 294 6.84 15.57 0.81
C MET A 294 7.97 14.92 0.02
N GLY A 295 7.85 13.62 -0.23
CA GLY A 295 8.80 12.88 -1.06
C GLY A 295 9.84 12.07 -0.26
N GLU A 296 9.98 12.30 1.05
CA GLU A 296 10.86 11.49 1.92
C GLU A 296 10.41 10.02 2.01
N ASP A 297 9.12 9.80 1.75
CA ASP A 297 8.42 8.53 1.75
C ASP A 297 8.38 7.85 0.38
N VAL A 298 8.87 8.49 -0.69
CA VAL A 298 8.85 7.91 -2.04
C VAL A 298 9.94 6.85 -2.19
N ILE A 299 9.55 5.60 -2.46
CA ILE A 299 10.50 4.50 -2.72
C ILE A 299 10.62 4.16 -4.21
N MET A 300 9.55 4.34 -4.97
CA MET A 300 9.54 4.12 -6.41
C MET A 300 8.48 4.98 -7.10
N ASP A 301 8.84 5.58 -8.22
CA ASP A 301 7.88 6.20 -9.14
C ASP A 301 7.60 5.27 -10.34
N GLN A 302 6.50 5.52 -11.05
CA GLN A 302 6.03 4.73 -12.20
C GLN A 302 5.70 3.27 -11.85
N VAL A 303 5.00 3.09 -10.73
CA VAL A 303 4.40 1.83 -10.33
C VAL A 303 3.02 1.71 -10.96
N LEU A 304 2.73 0.56 -11.57
CA LEU A 304 1.43 0.23 -12.14
C LEU A 304 0.51 -0.41 -11.11
N GLY A 305 1.06 -1.22 -10.21
CA GLY A 305 0.29 -1.91 -9.18
C GLY A 305 1.13 -2.33 -7.99
N PHE A 306 0.46 -2.36 -6.84
CA PHE A 306 0.91 -2.79 -5.54
C PHE A 306 -0.19 -3.68 -4.97
N ASP A 307 0.07 -4.98 -4.92
CA ASP A 307 -0.91 -6.04 -4.70
C ASP A 307 -0.42 -6.90 -3.51
N ILE A 308 -1.30 -7.15 -2.54
CA ILE A 308 -1.04 -7.89 -1.31
C ILE A 308 -2.01 -9.07 -1.23
N ARG A 309 -1.43 -10.27 -1.18
CA ARG A 309 -2.20 -11.51 -1.04
C ARG A 309 -1.85 -12.25 0.22
N VAL A 310 -2.87 -12.78 0.89
CA VAL A 310 -2.72 -13.60 2.08
C VAL A 310 -2.68 -15.08 1.72
N PHE A 311 -1.87 -15.87 2.42
CA PHE A 311 -1.90 -17.31 2.21
C PHE A 311 -3.10 -17.94 2.93
N ASP A 312 -4.04 -18.46 2.15
CA ASP A 312 -5.19 -19.20 2.65
C ASP A 312 -4.97 -20.71 2.45
N PRO A 313 -4.80 -21.50 3.53
CA PRO A 313 -4.57 -22.94 3.43
C PRO A 313 -5.79 -23.74 2.96
N GLN A 314 -6.99 -23.15 3.03
CA GLN A 314 -8.25 -23.78 2.62
C GLN A 314 -8.69 -23.35 1.22
N ALA A 315 -8.05 -22.33 0.62
CA ALA A 315 -8.35 -21.91 -0.74
C ALA A 315 -8.16 -23.08 -1.72
N ARG A 316 -9.15 -23.30 -2.58
CA ARG A 316 -9.21 -24.47 -3.47
C ARG A 316 -8.55 -24.13 -4.80
N ALA A 317 -7.57 -24.92 -5.23
CA ALA A 317 -7.15 -24.92 -6.62
C ALA A 317 -8.14 -25.78 -7.42
N LEU A 318 -8.71 -25.23 -8.50
CA LEU A 318 -9.72 -25.88 -9.32
C LEU A 318 -9.14 -26.27 -10.68
N THR A 319 -9.67 -27.31 -11.33
CA THR A 319 -9.30 -27.57 -12.73
C THR A 319 -9.97 -26.53 -13.63
N ALA A 320 -9.20 -25.94 -14.55
CA ALA A 320 -9.75 -25.06 -15.58
C ALA A 320 -10.87 -25.76 -16.36
N PRO A 321 -11.88 -25.02 -16.87
CA PRO A 321 -12.95 -25.63 -17.67
C PRO A 321 -12.45 -26.38 -18.91
N SER A 322 -11.26 -26.04 -19.44
CA SER A 322 -10.62 -26.77 -20.55
C SER A 322 -9.95 -28.10 -20.13
N GLY A 323 -9.71 -28.31 -18.83
CA GLY A 323 -9.08 -29.52 -18.29
C GLY A 323 -7.55 -29.48 -18.19
N ASP A 324 -6.88 -28.42 -18.69
CA ASP A 324 -5.44 -28.46 -18.92
C ASP A 324 -4.58 -27.87 -17.79
N VAL A 325 -5.16 -27.02 -16.94
CA VAL A 325 -4.42 -26.20 -15.96
C VAL A 325 -5.17 -26.13 -14.64
N ALA A 326 -4.44 -26.01 -13.53
CA ALA A 326 -4.99 -25.69 -12.22
C ALA A 326 -5.15 -24.17 -12.08
N LEU A 327 -6.33 -23.71 -11.68
CA LEU A 327 -6.66 -22.31 -11.42
C LEU A 327 -6.72 -22.07 -9.92
N THR A 328 -6.10 -21.00 -9.46
CA THR A 328 -6.22 -20.44 -8.12
C THR A 328 -7.13 -19.21 -8.11
N PRO A 329 -7.65 -18.79 -6.94
CA PRO A 329 -8.37 -17.52 -6.84
C PRO A 329 -7.56 -16.36 -7.45
N GLY A 330 -8.23 -15.51 -8.22
CA GLY A 330 -7.60 -14.44 -9.02
C GLY A 330 -7.29 -14.85 -10.47
N ASP A 331 -7.15 -16.14 -10.78
CA ASP A 331 -6.88 -16.57 -12.16
C ASP A 331 -8.09 -16.36 -13.08
N PRO A 332 -7.87 -15.93 -14.34
CA PRO A 332 -8.93 -15.88 -15.34
C PRO A 332 -9.66 -17.22 -15.49
N GLY A 333 -10.98 -17.20 -15.31
CA GLY A 333 -11.82 -18.40 -15.40
C GLY A 333 -12.00 -19.18 -14.10
N TYR A 334 -11.37 -18.78 -13.00
CA TYR A 334 -11.55 -19.41 -11.69
C TYR A 334 -13.03 -19.39 -11.24
N GLU A 335 -13.69 -18.25 -11.35
CA GLU A 335 -15.12 -18.09 -11.04
C GLU A 335 -15.99 -19.06 -11.86
N THR A 336 -15.71 -19.17 -13.17
CA THR A 336 -16.44 -20.10 -14.05
C THR A 336 -16.24 -21.56 -13.61
N ALA A 337 -15.01 -21.92 -13.23
CA ALA A 337 -14.70 -23.25 -12.70
C ALA A 337 -15.39 -23.51 -11.34
N LEU A 338 -15.54 -22.48 -10.51
CA LEU A 338 -16.23 -22.54 -9.22
C LEU A 338 -17.74 -22.73 -9.41
N ILE A 339 -18.37 -21.95 -10.29
CA ILE A 339 -19.81 -22.06 -10.64
C ILE A 339 -20.11 -23.43 -11.26
N ALA A 340 -19.23 -23.94 -12.10
CA ALA A 340 -19.36 -25.27 -12.70
C ALA A 340 -19.08 -26.43 -11.71
N VAL A 341 -18.77 -26.11 -10.44
CA VAL A 341 -18.46 -27.08 -9.37
C VAL A 341 -17.39 -28.08 -9.82
N THR A 342 -16.34 -27.57 -10.46
CA THR A 342 -15.23 -28.38 -10.94
C THR A 342 -14.48 -29.05 -9.79
N ARG A 343 -13.80 -30.17 -10.09
CA ARG A 343 -13.08 -30.93 -9.07
C ARG A 343 -11.90 -30.10 -8.52
N PRO A 344 -11.74 -30.02 -7.19
CA PRO A 344 -10.53 -29.45 -6.62
C PRO A 344 -9.33 -30.36 -6.94
N VAL A 345 -8.21 -29.74 -7.33
CA VAL A 345 -6.92 -30.41 -7.60
C VAL A 345 -5.93 -30.24 -6.45
N GLY A 346 -6.14 -29.24 -5.60
CA GLY A 346 -5.32 -28.97 -4.42
C GLY A 346 -5.97 -27.94 -3.49
N LEU A 347 -5.35 -27.74 -2.33
CA LEU A 347 -5.69 -26.70 -1.36
C LEU A 347 -4.45 -25.85 -1.09
N GLY A 348 -4.65 -24.59 -0.72
CA GLY A 348 -3.59 -23.63 -0.46
C GLY A 348 -3.34 -22.70 -1.65
N ALA A 349 -3.60 -21.41 -1.48
CA ALA A 349 -3.27 -20.38 -2.46
C ALA A 349 -3.03 -19.03 -1.77
N TYR A 350 -2.30 -18.15 -2.45
CA TYR A 350 -2.31 -16.73 -2.11
C TYR A 350 -3.56 -16.10 -2.70
N VAL A 351 -4.36 -15.44 -1.86
CA VAL A 351 -5.65 -14.87 -2.22
C VAL A 351 -5.78 -13.45 -1.71
N ASP A 352 -6.57 -12.66 -2.41
CA ASP A 352 -7.02 -11.34 -1.95
C ASP A 352 -8.03 -11.53 -0.81
N LEU A 353 -8.13 -10.55 0.07
CA LEU A 353 -9.12 -10.63 1.14
C LEU A 353 -10.53 -10.58 0.52
N GLY A 354 -11.43 -11.45 0.99
CA GLY A 354 -12.81 -11.58 0.53
C GLY A 354 -13.02 -11.76 -0.98
N TYR A 355 -12.05 -12.41 -1.66
CA TYR A 355 -12.05 -12.63 -3.11
C TYR A 355 -13.32 -13.28 -3.70
N ALA A 356 -14.12 -14.00 -2.90
CA ALA A 356 -15.32 -14.69 -3.38
C ALA A 356 -16.58 -13.81 -3.34
N TYR A 357 -16.56 -12.68 -2.64
CA TYR A 357 -17.71 -11.77 -2.58
C TYR A 357 -18.12 -11.24 -3.97
N PRO A 358 -17.19 -10.77 -4.85
CA PRO A 358 -17.52 -10.31 -6.19
C PRO A 358 -18.24 -11.35 -7.06
N TYR A 359 -17.98 -12.65 -6.87
CA TYR A 359 -18.64 -13.73 -7.62
C TYR A 359 -20.14 -13.80 -7.31
N THR A 360 -20.58 -13.24 -6.19
CA THR A 360 -22.02 -13.19 -5.85
C THR A 360 -22.78 -12.08 -6.59
N LEU A 361 -22.05 -11.12 -7.17
CA LEU A 361 -22.63 -10.06 -7.99
C LEU A 361 -23.07 -10.57 -9.37
N THR A 362 -22.35 -11.57 -9.90
CA THR A 362 -22.67 -12.29 -11.15
C THR A 362 -23.66 -13.43 -10.92
N ASN A 363 -23.57 -14.13 -9.79
CA ASN A 363 -24.52 -15.17 -9.37
C ASN A 363 -24.97 -15.00 -7.92
N ASN A 364 -26.18 -14.46 -7.72
CA ASN A 364 -26.72 -14.19 -6.38
C ASN A 364 -27.64 -15.31 -5.85
N ALA A 365 -27.58 -16.52 -6.42
CA ALA A 365 -28.37 -17.64 -5.93
C ALA A 365 -27.99 -17.95 -4.46
N PRO A 366 -28.96 -18.12 -3.53
CA PRO A 366 -28.65 -18.29 -2.10
C PRO A 366 -27.66 -19.42 -1.79
N ALA A 367 -27.78 -20.55 -2.49
CA ALA A 367 -26.86 -21.68 -2.34
C ALA A 367 -25.42 -21.35 -2.80
N PHE A 368 -25.27 -20.52 -3.84
CA PHE A 368 -23.95 -20.08 -4.31
C PHE A 368 -23.33 -19.03 -3.39
N VAL A 369 -24.14 -18.12 -2.85
CA VAL A 369 -23.69 -17.17 -1.82
C VAL A 369 -23.18 -17.93 -0.60
N GLN A 370 -23.92 -18.93 -0.12
CA GLN A 370 -23.48 -19.79 0.97
C GLN A 370 -22.18 -20.54 0.63
N GLN A 371 -22.06 -21.07 -0.59
CA GLN A 371 -20.82 -21.68 -1.07
C GLN A 371 -19.63 -20.70 -1.02
N CYS A 372 -19.82 -19.43 -1.36
CA CYS A 372 -18.77 -18.40 -1.32
C CYS A 372 -18.38 -18.01 0.12
N GLN A 373 -19.37 -17.97 1.03
CA GLN A 373 -19.17 -17.72 2.46
C GLN A 373 -18.31 -18.80 3.13
N GLU A 374 -18.51 -20.05 2.73
CA GLU A 374 -17.84 -21.22 3.31
C GLU A 374 -16.66 -21.71 2.43
N LEU A 375 -16.24 -20.91 1.44
CA LEU A 375 -15.29 -21.38 0.43
C LEU A 375 -13.88 -21.58 0.99
N SER A 376 -13.38 -20.62 1.77
CA SER A 376 -12.10 -20.69 2.46
C SER A 376 -12.03 -19.68 3.62
N THR A 377 -10.91 -19.65 4.35
CA THR A 377 -10.73 -18.83 5.55
C THR A 377 -10.88 -17.33 5.27
N PHE A 378 -10.36 -16.86 4.14
CA PHE A 378 -10.34 -15.45 3.76
C PHE A 378 -11.22 -15.16 2.52
N SER A 379 -12.09 -16.10 2.11
CA SER A 379 -12.90 -15.94 0.89
C SER A 379 -14.03 -14.93 1.02
N TRP A 380 -14.52 -14.70 2.24
CA TRP A 380 -15.70 -13.88 2.49
C TRP A 380 -15.37 -12.52 3.10
N LEU A 381 -16.42 -11.70 3.27
CA LEU A 381 -16.36 -10.41 3.94
C LEU A 381 -15.97 -10.55 5.43
N PRO A 382 -15.37 -9.50 6.03
CA PRO A 382 -15.08 -9.45 7.47
C PRO A 382 -16.27 -9.73 8.39
N ASP A 383 -15.99 -10.18 9.62
CA ASP A 383 -16.97 -10.34 10.70
C ASP A 383 -17.70 -9.00 10.93
N PRO A 384 -19.05 -8.97 10.90
CA PRO A 384 -19.83 -7.75 11.08
C PRO A 384 -19.53 -6.97 12.36
N ARG A 385 -19.12 -7.64 13.45
CA ARG A 385 -18.83 -7.01 14.75
C ARG A 385 -17.55 -6.18 14.74
N SER A 386 -16.66 -6.41 13.78
CA SER A 386 -15.52 -5.53 13.53
C SER A 386 -15.96 -4.15 13.01
N GLN A 387 -17.18 -4.03 12.47
CA GLN A 387 -17.71 -2.87 11.74
C GLN A 387 -16.88 -2.45 10.51
N LEU A 388 -15.87 -3.25 10.14
CA LEU A 388 -15.02 -3.03 8.98
C LEU A 388 -15.56 -3.72 7.72
N ARG A 389 -16.77 -4.30 7.76
CA ARG A 389 -17.41 -4.96 6.63
C ARG A 389 -17.97 -4.01 5.55
N ALA A 390 -18.35 -2.79 5.93
CA ALA A 390 -19.12 -1.88 5.07
C ALA A 390 -18.60 -0.43 5.06
N ALA A 391 -17.42 -0.19 5.65
CA ALA A 391 -16.90 1.17 5.75
C ALA A 391 -16.52 1.68 4.35
N THR A 392 -17.30 2.65 3.86
CA THR A 392 -17.04 3.39 2.63
C THR A 392 -16.20 4.59 3.01
N LEU A 393 -14.95 4.65 2.56
CA LEU A 393 -14.22 5.91 2.57
C LEU A 393 -14.54 6.72 1.32
N PRO A 394 -14.35 8.06 1.38
CA PRO A 394 -14.18 8.82 0.16
C PRO A 394 -12.98 8.24 -0.62
N PRO A 395 -13.12 7.96 -1.92
CA PRO A 395 -12.00 7.52 -2.73
C PRO A 395 -10.93 8.62 -2.76
N LEU A 396 -9.67 8.24 -3.03
CA LEU A 396 -8.62 9.26 -3.19
C LEU A 396 -8.92 10.15 -4.39
N MET A 397 -9.67 9.63 -5.38
CA MET A 397 -10.22 10.40 -6.48
C MET A 397 -11.75 10.29 -6.57
N ALA A 398 -12.44 11.42 -6.68
CA ALA A 398 -13.89 11.44 -6.89
C ALA A 398 -14.24 10.84 -8.26
N SER A 399 -14.81 9.63 -8.28
CA SER A 399 -15.19 8.95 -9.53
C SER A 399 -16.65 8.48 -9.51
N ALA A 400 -17.31 8.58 -10.67
CA ALA A 400 -18.65 8.04 -10.95
C ALA A 400 -18.64 6.59 -11.53
N THR A 401 -17.47 5.95 -11.67
CA THR A 401 -17.28 4.57 -12.19
C THR A 401 -16.14 3.87 -11.41
N PRO A 402 -16.03 2.52 -11.36
CA PRO A 402 -14.86 1.87 -10.75
C PRO A 402 -13.60 2.32 -11.50
N GLN A 403 -12.80 3.13 -10.82
CA GLN A 403 -11.65 3.86 -11.33
C GLN A 403 -10.62 3.75 -10.23
N TYR A 404 -9.47 3.17 -10.56
CA TYR A 404 -8.24 3.04 -9.78
C TYR A 404 -8.10 3.92 -8.52
N PHE A 405 -7.42 3.38 -7.50
CA PHE A 405 -7.17 4.04 -6.21
C PHE A 405 -8.45 4.30 -5.41
N GLN A 406 -9.40 3.36 -5.49
CA GLN A 406 -10.67 3.39 -4.77
C GLN A 406 -10.59 2.70 -3.40
N TYR A 407 -10.06 3.43 -2.42
CA TYR A 407 -10.13 3.01 -1.02
C TYR A 407 -11.59 2.99 -0.53
N GLY A 408 -12.17 1.81 -0.32
CA GLY A 408 -13.53 1.62 0.17
C GLY A 408 -13.93 0.15 0.28
N ASN A 409 -15.10 -0.14 0.89
CA ASN A 409 -15.62 -1.49 1.20
C ASN A 409 -14.55 -2.47 1.72
N TYR A 410 -13.94 -2.07 2.82
CA TYR A 410 -12.79 -2.74 3.43
C TYR A 410 -12.94 -4.24 3.57
N ARG A 411 -11.91 -4.94 3.11
CA ARG A 411 -11.61 -6.29 3.55
C ARG A 411 -10.28 -6.18 4.28
N THR A 412 -10.37 -5.82 5.55
CA THR A 412 -9.18 -5.58 6.37
C THR A 412 -8.81 -6.83 7.13
N TYR A 413 -7.54 -7.21 7.11
CA TYR A 413 -6.97 -8.10 8.11
C TYR A 413 -6.33 -7.26 9.22
N ASP A 414 -6.62 -7.55 10.47
CA ASP A 414 -6.03 -6.87 11.63
C ASP A 414 -5.73 -7.91 12.71
N THR A 415 -4.57 -7.83 13.35
CA THR A 415 -4.27 -8.62 14.54
C THR A 415 -5.23 -8.35 15.70
N TRP A 416 -5.95 -7.24 15.64
CA TRP A 416 -6.99 -6.82 16.58
C TRP A 416 -6.50 -6.81 18.03
N THR A 417 -7.38 -6.41 18.94
CA THR A 417 -7.03 -6.40 20.35
C THR A 417 -8.21 -6.76 21.21
N ILE A 418 -7.93 -7.53 22.26
CA ILE A 418 -8.92 -7.86 23.29
C ILE A 418 -9.21 -6.66 24.21
N GLU A 419 -8.39 -5.61 24.15
CA GLU A 419 -8.59 -4.43 25.00
C GLU A 419 -9.88 -3.67 24.70
N TYR A 420 -10.51 -3.86 23.53
CA TYR A 420 -11.83 -3.29 23.27
C TYR A 420 -12.91 -3.86 24.20
N GLU A 421 -12.71 -5.08 24.71
CA GLU A 421 -13.59 -5.70 25.71
C GLU A 421 -13.16 -5.35 27.16
N ARG A 422 -12.36 -4.29 27.35
CA ARG A 422 -11.84 -3.84 28.65
C ARG A 422 -11.68 -2.32 28.76
N ASP A 423 -12.10 -1.57 27.75
CA ASP A 423 -11.81 -0.13 27.68
C ASP A 423 -12.89 0.72 28.35
N GLY A 424 -13.97 0.09 28.83
CA GLY A 424 -15.08 0.75 29.49
C GLY A 424 -15.96 1.56 28.53
N LEU A 425 -15.85 1.31 27.22
CA LEU A 425 -16.66 1.94 26.18
C LEU A 425 -17.51 0.87 25.51
N ASN A 426 -18.71 1.27 25.08
CA ASN A 426 -19.53 0.43 24.22
C ASN A 426 -19.15 0.68 22.75
N GLN A 427 -18.63 -0.35 22.05
CA GLN A 427 -18.34 -0.29 20.61
C GLN A 427 -19.53 -0.74 19.75
N ASN A 428 -20.54 -1.42 20.29
CA ASN A 428 -21.72 -1.91 19.57
C ASN A 428 -23.06 -1.26 20.01
N PRO A 429 -23.19 0.07 20.15
CA PRO A 429 -24.32 0.72 20.83
C PRO A 429 -25.66 0.55 20.09
N ALA A 430 -25.61 0.08 18.84
CA ALA A 430 -26.78 -0.27 18.05
C ALA A 430 -27.39 -1.64 18.42
N VAL A 431 -26.63 -2.50 19.10
CA VAL A 431 -27.04 -3.84 19.53
C VAL A 431 -27.64 -3.77 20.94
N ASN A 432 -26.90 -3.23 21.90
CA ASN A 432 -27.33 -3.09 23.29
C ASN A 432 -26.63 -1.88 23.96
N ALA A 433 -26.86 -1.71 25.27
CA ALA A 433 -26.26 -0.64 26.08
C ALA A 433 -25.29 -1.18 27.15
N LEU A 434 -24.84 -2.43 27.00
CA LEU A 434 -23.86 -3.06 27.87
C LEU A 434 -22.45 -2.57 27.50
N ILE A 435 -21.50 -2.81 28.39
CA ILE A 435 -20.11 -2.40 28.23
C ILE A 435 -19.23 -3.59 28.60
N ASP A 436 -18.24 -3.87 27.77
CA ASP A 436 -17.23 -4.93 27.92
C ASP A 436 -17.87 -6.31 28.14
N GLU A 437 -18.95 -6.61 27.41
CA GLU A 437 -19.78 -7.80 27.66
C GLU A 437 -19.07 -9.12 27.34
N GLY A 438 -18.03 -9.11 26.51
CA GLY A 438 -17.22 -10.31 26.24
C GLY A 438 -16.28 -10.75 27.37
N LEU A 439 -16.15 -9.98 28.46
CA LEU A 439 -15.21 -10.24 29.56
C LEU A 439 -15.70 -9.80 30.96
N ASN A 440 -17.01 -9.64 31.16
CA ASN A 440 -17.56 -9.13 32.41
C ASN A 440 -17.85 -10.22 33.47
N GLY A 441 -17.64 -11.50 33.12
CA GLY A 441 -17.83 -12.65 34.00
C GLY A 441 -19.28 -13.08 34.18
N LEU A 442 -20.18 -12.63 33.31
CA LEU A 442 -21.60 -13.00 33.27
C LEU A 442 -21.92 -13.79 32.00
N ASP A 443 -23.07 -14.46 32.01
CA ASP A 443 -23.69 -15.04 30.81
C ASP A 443 -24.89 -14.13 30.49
N ASP A 444 -24.60 -13.05 29.76
CA ASP A 444 -25.51 -11.95 29.48
C ASP A 444 -26.56 -12.32 28.43
N ASN A 445 -26.20 -13.24 27.52
CA ASN A 445 -27.09 -13.69 26.45
C ASN A 445 -27.85 -15.00 26.80
N ALA A 446 -27.56 -15.62 27.95
CA ALA A 446 -28.09 -16.90 28.43
C ALA A 446 -27.83 -18.09 27.47
N THR A 447 -26.76 -18.01 26.69
CA THR A 447 -26.34 -18.96 25.66
C THR A 447 -24.81 -19.06 25.64
N GLY A 448 -24.22 -20.14 25.12
CA GLY A 448 -22.75 -20.19 24.93
C GLY A 448 -21.87 -20.29 26.19
N GLY A 449 -22.41 -19.99 27.38
CA GLY A 449 -21.67 -19.98 28.66
C GLY A 449 -21.25 -18.56 29.04
N VAL A 450 -20.52 -18.43 30.15
CA VAL A 450 -19.98 -17.13 30.61
C VAL A 450 -18.87 -16.64 29.67
N ASP A 451 -18.89 -15.35 29.33
CA ASP A 451 -17.91 -14.64 28.49
C ASP A 451 -17.66 -15.37 27.16
N ASP A 452 -18.75 -15.79 26.50
CA ASP A 452 -18.67 -16.52 25.25
C ASP A 452 -18.45 -15.59 24.05
N ILE A 453 -17.95 -16.13 22.92
CA ILE A 453 -17.64 -15.30 21.76
C ILE A 453 -18.88 -14.59 21.19
N GLN A 454 -20.09 -15.07 21.46
CA GLN A 454 -21.34 -14.42 21.04
C GLN A 454 -21.71 -13.20 21.89
N GLU A 455 -21.08 -13.05 23.06
CA GLU A 455 -21.25 -11.88 23.92
C GLU A 455 -20.38 -10.74 23.40
N ALA A 456 -19.10 -10.99 23.11
CA ALA A 456 -18.13 -9.97 22.71
C ALA A 456 -18.69 -8.84 21.81
N GLU A 457 -18.49 -7.60 22.26
CA GLU A 457 -19.00 -6.41 21.59
C GLU A 457 -18.43 -6.27 20.18
N THR A 458 -17.16 -6.64 20.08
CA THR A 458 -16.42 -6.60 18.83
C THR A 458 -15.69 -7.90 18.55
N ALA A 459 -15.25 -8.03 17.31
CA ALA A 459 -14.48 -9.18 16.86
C ALA A 459 -13.44 -8.73 15.83
N PRO A 460 -12.33 -9.46 15.71
CA PRO A 460 -11.38 -9.23 14.64
C PRO A 460 -12.09 -9.40 13.28
N PRO A 461 -11.77 -8.56 12.28
CA PRO A 461 -12.31 -8.68 10.92
C PRO A 461 -12.24 -10.10 10.36
N TYR A 462 -11.11 -10.77 10.55
CA TYR A 462 -10.93 -12.18 10.26
C TYR A 462 -10.43 -12.89 11.52
N PRO A 463 -11.23 -13.75 12.16
CA PRO A 463 -10.87 -14.43 13.42
C PRO A 463 -9.93 -15.62 13.20
N HIS A 464 -8.96 -15.47 12.31
CA HIS A 464 -8.04 -16.53 11.89
C HIS A 464 -6.59 -16.03 11.87
N PRO A 465 -5.63 -16.85 12.35
CA PRO A 465 -4.22 -16.52 12.21
C PRO A 465 -3.78 -16.47 10.75
N LEU A 466 -2.97 -15.47 10.40
CA LEU A 466 -2.34 -15.37 9.11
C LEU A 466 -1.07 -16.23 9.09
N ARG A 467 -0.96 -17.14 8.13
CA ARG A 467 0.25 -17.98 7.98
C ARG A 467 1.36 -17.26 7.22
N GLY A 468 1.00 -16.40 6.28
CA GLY A 468 1.96 -15.64 5.50
C GLY A 468 1.24 -14.73 4.53
N PHE A 469 1.99 -13.85 3.89
CA PHE A 469 1.49 -12.95 2.87
C PHE A 469 2.54 -12.76 1.77
N GLN A 470 2.09 -12.24 0.64
CA GLN A 470 2.90 -11.95 -0.53
C GLN A 470 2.58 -10.53 -0.98
N VAL A 471 3.63 -9.76 -1.30
CA VAL A 471 3.52 -8.43 -1.90
C VAL A 471 4.08 -8.51 -3.31
N ILE A 472 3.28 -8.07 -4.27
CA ILE A 472 3.60 -8.02 -5.69
C ILE A 472 3.64 -6.56 -6.10
N VAL A 473 4.75 -6.15 -6.72
CA VAL A 473 4.88 -4.78 -7.24
C VAL A 473 5.18 -4.85 -8.73
N ARG A 474 4.36 -4.15 -9.52
CA ARG A 474 4.49 -4.04 -10.97
C ARG A 474 4.94 -2.62 -11.30
N ALA A 475 6.09 -2.48 -11.94
CA ALA A 475 6.67 -1.19 -12.31
C ALA A 475 6.83 -1.07 -13.82
N PHE A 476 6.65 0.15 -14.31
CA PHE A 476 6.72 0.48 -15.73
C PHE A 476 7.77 1.53 -16.02
N GLN A 477 8.37 1.44 -17.20
CA GLN A 477 9.28 2.44 -17.71
C GLN A 477 8.70 3.18 -18.90
N ASN A 478 8.33 4.44 -18.70
CA ASN A 478 7.66 5.22 -19.74
C ASN A 478 8.52 5.39 -21.01
N THR A 479 9.82 5.64 -20.88
CA THR A 479 10.71 5.88 -22.05
C THR A 479 10.93 4.65 -22.94
N GLN A 480 10.76 3.44 -22.41
CA GLN A 480 11.14 2.19 -23.09
C GLN A 480 10.00 1.17 -23.20
N GLN A 481 8.82 1.50 -22.67
CA GLN A 481 7.65 0.63 -22.60
C GLN A 481 7.98 -0.77 -22.05
N GLN A 482 8.80 -0.81 -21.00
CA GLN A 482 9.16 -2.05 -20.33
C GLN A 482 8.45 -2.14 -18.99
N MET A 483 7.89 -3.31 -18.72
CA MET A 483 7.31 -3.66 -17.43
C MET A 483 8.23 -4.64 -16.71
N ARG A 484 8.31 -4.50 -15.39
CA ARG A 484 9.01 -5.42 -14.49
C ARG A 484 8.13 -5.67 -13.27
N GLN A 485 8.13 -6.91 -12.81
CA GLN A 485 7.45 -7.31 -11.59
C GLN A 485 8.47 -7.92 -10.63
N PHE A 486 8.28 -7.70 -9.34
CA PHE A 486 8.93 -8.50 -8.31
C PHE A 486 7.90 -8.88 -7.25
N THR A 487 8.27 -9.89 -6.48
CA THR A 487 7.41 -10.49 -5.47
C THR A 487 8.23 -10.76 -4.22
N VAL A 488 7.68 -10.38 -3.07
CA VAL A 488 8.26 -10.65 -1.75
C VAL A 488 7.23 -11.39 -0.92
N SER A 489 7.60 -12.56 -0.40
CA SER A 489 6.77 -13.32 0.52
C SER A 489 7.34 -13.26 1.94
N HIS A 490 6.45 -13.35 2.92
CA HIS A 490 6.77 -13.52 4.32
C HIS A 490 5.89 -14.61 4.93
N ASP A 491 6.45 -15.34 5.89
CA ASP A 491 5.83 -16.46 6.59
C ASP A 491 5.89 -16.17 8.09
N PHE A 492 4.77 -16.36 8.78
CA PHE A 492 4.63 -16.21 10.22
C PHE A 492 4.81 -17.54 10.97
N THR A 493 4.81 -18.66 10.27
CA THR A 493 5.03 -19.97 10.87
C THR A 493 6.51 -20.18 11.19
N PRO A 494 6.87 -20.64 12.39
CA PRO A 494 8.24 -21.05 12.68
C PRO A 494 8.60 -22.25 11.79
N GLU A 495 9.79 -22.22 11.18
CA GLU A 495 10.36 -23.35 10.40
C GLU A 495 10.42 -24.67 11.17
#